data_AF-A0AAV8YBR0-F1
#
_entry.id   AF-A0AAV8YBR0-F1
#
_cell.length_a   1.000
_cell.length_b   1.000
_cell.length_c   1.000
_cell.angle_alpha   90.00
_cell.angle_beta   90.00
_cell.angle_gamma   90.00
#
_symmetry.space_group_name_H-M   'P 1'
#
loop_
_entity.id
_entity.type
_entity.pdbx_description
1 polymer ?
#
loop_
_entity_poly.entity_id
_entity_poly.type
_entity_poly.pdbx_seq_one_letter_code
_entity_poly.pdbx_strand_id
1 'polypeptide(L)'
;MYIPIGGVCRLMDKEMYTHMSTVSDPSSIIDRGIALHKLIRFITHSLGGEAYLNFMGNEFGHPEWLDFPRAGNNTSYHYARRQWHLVDDDVLKYKYLNAWDSAMNNTESKYGWLSSDPAYVSMKHEGDKIIAFERAGLLFIFNFHPVKSFADYRIGIWEAGEYHIVLCSDDKEFGGYNRIDKSINFVTVPEGYSGRRNYVQVILFSYL
;
A
#
# COMPACT_ATOMS: atom_id res chain seq x y z
N MET A 1 14.44 -25.74 -5.06
CA MET A 1 13.54 -25.09 -4.08
C MET A 1 12.59 -24.20 -4.87
N TYR A 2 11.27 -24.31 -4.67
CA TYR A 2 10.28 -23.46 -5.33
C TYR A 2 9.82 -22.40 -4.33
N ILE A 3 10.02 -21.13 -4.65
CA ILE A 3 9.57 -20.02 -3.80
C ILE A 3 8.45 -19.31 -4.57
N PRO A 4 7.18 -19.45 -4.16
CA PRO A 4 6.10 -18.64 -4.70
C PRO A 4 6.30 -17.20 -4.21
N ILE A 5 6.88 -16.37 -5.05
CA ILE A 5 7.17 -14.96 -4.70
C ILE A 5 5.93 -14.07 -4.82
N GLY A 6 4.90 -14.52 -5.54
CA GLY A 6 3.91 -13.62 -6.11
C GLY A 6 2.70 -13.30 -5.24
N GLY A 7 2.83 -12.33 -4.33
CA GLY A 7 1.69 -11.50 -3.92
C GLY A 7 1.10 -10.76 -5.13
N VAL A 8 1.97 -10.22 -6.00
CA VAL A 8 1.61 -9.49 -7.23
C VAL A 8 0.99 -10.37 -8.30
N CYS A 9 1.57 -11.55 -8.58
CA CYS A 9 1.03 -12.47 -9.58
C CYS A 9 -0.40 -12.92 -9.24
N ARG A 10 -0.77 -13.03 -7.95
CA ARG A 10 -2.15 -13.35 -7.55
C ARG A 10 -3.13 -12.21 -7.82
N LEU A 11 -2.67 -10.96 -7.85
CA LEU A 11 -3.51 -9.79 -8.02
C LEU A 11 -3.73 -9.43 -9.50
N MET A 12 -2.71 -9.61 -10.34
CA MET A 12 -2.65 -9.12 -11.72
C MET A 12 -2.58 -10.25 -12.77
N ASP A 13 -2.18 -11.47 -12.38
CA ASP A 13 -2.03 -12.64 -13.24
C ASP A 13 -1.34 -12.33 -14.58
N LYS A 14 -1.85 -12.85 -15.70
CA LYS A 14 -1.29 -12.66 -17.04
C LYS A 14 -1.34 -11.22 -17.56
N GLU A 15 -2.18 -10.35 -17.01
CA GLU A 15 -2.30 -8.97 -17.49
C GLU A 15 -1.06 -8.14 -17.17
N MET A 16 -0.25 -8.60 -16.23
CA MET A 16 1.06 -8.04 -15.92
C MET A 16 1.99 -7.99 -17.14
N TYR A 17 1.84 -8.92 -18.09
CA TYR A 17 2.69 -8.98 -19.28
C TYR A 17 2.26 -8.02 -20.39
N THR A 18 1.04 -7.48 -20.33
CA THR A 18 0.46 -6.64 -21.42
C THR A 18 0.10 -5.23 -20.99
N HIS A 19 -0.30 -5.01 -19.73
CA HIS A 19 -0.86 -3.73 -19.23
C HIS A 19 0.01 -3.02 -18.18
N MET A 20 1.24 -3.50 -17.96
CA MET A 20 2.23 -2.87 -17.08
C MET A 20 3.02 -1.75 -17.75
N SER A 21 2.75 -1.44 -19.02
CA SER A 21 3.30 -0.24 -19.64
C SER A 21 2.48 1.00 -19.29
N THR A 22 3.13 2.15 -19.19
CA THR A 22 2.45 3.44 -19.01
C THR A 22 1.73 3.91 -20.28
N VAL A 23 2.03 3.30 -21.44
CA VAL A 23 1.42 3.65 -22.73
C VAL A 23 0.41 2.61 -23.24
N SER A 24 0.30 1.45 -22.57
CA SER A 24 -0.71 0.44 -22.90
C SER A 24 -2.10 0.89 -22.45
N ASP A 25 -3.13 0.29 -23.04
CA ASP A 25 -4.51 0.52 -22.64
C ASP A 25 -4.71 0.28 -21.12
N PRO A 26 -5.51 1.12 -20.45
CA PRO A 26 -5.78 0.98 -19.03
C PRO A 26 -6.51 -0.33 -18.74
N SER A 27 -6.08 -1.02 -17.68
CA SER A 27 -6.76 -2.22 -17.17
C SER A 27 -7.12 -2.02 -15.71
N SER A 28 -8.40 -2.20 -15.40
CA SER A 28 -8.90 -2.17 -14.02
C SER A 28 -8.31 -3.28 -13.15
N ILE A 29 -7.81 -4.36 -13.75
CA ILE A 29 -7.12 -5.44 -13.03
C ILE A 29 -5.73 -5.00 -12.59
N ILE A 30 -4.99 -4.30 -13.45
CA ILE A 30 -3.69 -3.72 -13.09
C ILE A 30 -3.84 -2.61 -12.07
N ASP A 31 -4.79 -1.69 -12.28
CA ASP A 31 -5.01 -0.56 -11.35
C ASP A 31 -5.38 -1.08 -9.95
N ARG A 32 -6.31 -2.05 -9.88
CA ARG A 32 -6.61 -2.79 -8.65
C ARG A 32 -5.37 -3.43 -8.05
N GLY A 33 -4.59 -4.13 -8.87
CA GLY A 33 -3.43 -4.90 -8.41
C GLY A 33 -2.36 -3.99 -7.82
N ILE A 34 -2.06 -2.87 -8.46
CA ILE A 34 -1.08 -1.89 -7.99
C ILE A 34 -1.55 -1.29 -6.67
N ALA A 35 -2.81 -0.87 -6.59
CA ALA A 35 -3.34 -0.26 -5.37
C ALA A 35 -3.38 -1.25 -4.19
N LEU A 36 -3.91 -2.47 -4.40
CA LEU A 36 -3.94 -3.49 -3.34
C LEU A 36 -2.54 -3.93 -2.92
N HIS A 37 -1.58 -4.02 -3.85
CA HIS A 37 -0.20 -4.34 -3.50
C HIS A 37 0.39 -3.32 -2.51
N LYS A 38 0.18 -2.02 -2.77
CA LYS A 38 0.59 -0.93 -1.86
C LYS A 38 -0.11 -1.04 -0.51
N LEU A 39 -1.44 -1.21 -0.50
CA LEU A 39 -2.24 -1.27 0.74
C LEU A 39 -1.88 -2.49 1.61
N ILE A 40 -1.73 -3.68 1.03
CA ILE A 40 -1.39 -4.92 1.75
C ILE A 40 0.00 -4.82 2.39
N ARG A 41 0.98 -4.30 1.65
CA ARG A 41 2.33 -4.11 2.19
C ARG A 41 2.32 -3.07 3.29
N PHE A 42 1.61 -1.96 3.09
CA PHE A 42 1.56 -0.90 4.09
C PHE A 42 0.86 -1.33 5.37
N ILE A 43 -0.31 -1.99 5.31
CA ILE A 43 -0.97 -2.47 6.53
C ILE A 43 -0.11 -3.50 7.28
N THR A 44 0.61 -4.36 6.56
CA THR A 44 1.55 -5.30 7.17
C THR A 44 2.72 -4.57 7.82
N HIS A 45 3.28 -3.54 7.17
CA HIS A 45 4.37 -2.72 7.67
C HIS A 45 4.00 -1.90 8.90
N SER A 46 2.77 -1.38 8.97
CA SER A 46 2.34 -0.49 10.04
C SER A 46 1.66 -1.22 11.20
N LEU A 47 1.03 -2.38 10.97
CA LEU A 47 0.22 -3.09 11.98
C LEU A 47 0.74 -4.49 12.31
N GLY A 48 1.60 -5.09 11.47
CA GLY A 48 1.94 -6.52 11.55
C GLY A 48 2.92 -6.92 12.65
N GLY A 49 3.71 -6.00 13.18
CA GLY A 49 4.69 -6.28 14.24
C GLY A 49 5.73 -5.18 14.46
N GLU A 50 6.88 -5.55 15.00
CA GLU A 50 7.98 -4.68 15.43
C GLU A 50 9.14 -4.61 14.41
N ALA A 51 9.03 -5.35 13.30
CA ALA A 51 9.99 -5.33 12.21
C ALA A 51 9.30 -5.63 10.89
N TYR A 52 9.91 -5.18 9.80
CA TYR A 52 9.48 -5.49 8.44
C TYR A 52 10.57 -6.22 7.68
N LEU A 53 10.16 -7.21 6.88
CA LEU A 53 11.05 -7.94 5.99
C LEU A 53 10.44 -7.94 4.60
N ASN A 54 11.27 -7.64 3.61
CA ASN A 54 10.92 -7.73 2.21
C ASN A 54 11.93 -8.61 1.47
N PHE A 55 11.43 -9.54 0.65
CA PHE A 55 12.28 -10.39 -0.16
C PHE A 55 12.61 -9.70 -1.49
N MET A 56 13.86 -9.79 -1.94
CA MET A 56 14.35 -9.08 -3.12
C MET A 56 13.43 -9.25 -4.34
N GLY A 57 13.02 -8.14 -4.95
CA GLY A 57 12.08 -8.06 -6.07
C GLY A 57 10.63 -7.78 -5.66
N ASN A 58 10.21 -8.08 -4.44
CA ASN A 58 8.82 -7.85 -4.00
C ASN A 58 8.52 -6.38 -3.78
N GLU A 59 9.54 -5.55 -3.58
CA GLU A 59 9.42 -4.11 -3.40
C GLU A 59 8.74 -3.44 -4.59
N PHE A 60 9.11 -3.84 -5.80
CA PHE A 60 8.55 -3.33 -7.04
C PHE A 60 7.54 -4.28 -7.69
N GLY A 61 7.21 -5.39 -7.04
CA GLY A 61 6.26 -6.36 -7.58
C GLY A 61 6.81 -7.16 -8.76
N HIS A 62 8.03 -7.71 -8.61
CA HIS A 62 8.70 -8.50 -9.65
C HIS A 62 7.75 -9.59 -10.22
N PRO A 63 7.65 -9.69 -11.56
CA PRO A 63 6.76 -10.65 -12.21
C PRO A 63 7.23 -12.10 -12.01
N GLU A 64 6.43 -13.06 -12.47
CA GLU A 64 6.78 -14.48 -12.50
C GLU A 64 7.02 -15.08 -11.09
N TRP A 65 7.96 -16.03 -10.99
CA TRP A 65 8.35 -16.75 -9.78
C TRP A 65 9.85 -17.08 -9.82
N LEU A 66 10.43 -17.44 -8.68
CA LEU A 66 11.82 -17.92 -8.61
C LEU A 66 11.83 -19.45 -8.58
N ASP A 67 12.47 -20.05 -9.58
CA ASP A 67 12.72 -21.49 -9.65
C ASP A 67 14.21 -21.73 -9.90
N PHE A 68 14.82 -22.55 -9.03
CA PHE A 68 16.22 -22.92 -9.13
C PHE A 68 16.40 -24.11 -10.10
N PRO A 69 17.56 -24.23 -10.76
CA PRO A 69 17.87 -25.39 -11.60
C PRO A 69 17.69 -26.70 -10.85
N ARG A 70 16.87 -27.60 -11.42
CA ARG A 70 16.58 -28.94 -10.88
C ARG A 70 16.16 -29.89 -11.99
N ALA A 71 16.15 -31.19 -11.72
CA ALA A 71 15.73 -32.19 -12.70
C ALA A 71 14.33 -31.90 -13.29
N GLY A 72 13.37 -31.47 -12.46
CA GLY A 72 12.00 -31.16 -12.89
C GLY A 72 11.83 -29.85 -13.68
N ASN A 73 12.91 -29.11 -13.97
CA ASN A 73 12.90 -27.98 -14.91
C ASN A 73 14.08 -28.05 -15.91
N ASN A 74 14.63 -29.24 -16.14
CA ASN A 74 15.77 -29.47 -17.03
C ASN A 74 17.00 -28.62 -16.69
N THR A 75 17.25 -28.39 -15.39
CA THR A 75 18.38 -27.57 -14.91
C THR A 75 18.34 -26.15 -15.49
N SER A 76 17.13 -25.59 -15.65
CA SER A 76 16.93 -24.26 -16.21
C SER A 76 17.30 -23.16 -15.21
N TYR A 77 18.04 -22.16 -15.71
CA TYR A 77 18.37 -20.92 -14.98
C TYR A 77 17.44 -19.77 -15.34
N HIS A 78 16.44 -19.99 -16.22
CA HIS A 78 15.61 -18.92 -16.77
C HIS A 78 14.88 -18.09 -15.69
N TYR A 79 14.41 -18.76 -14.63
CA TYR A 79 13.72 -18.14 -13.50
C TYR A 79 14.62 -17.90 -12.28
N ALA A 80 15.88 -18.31 -12.33
CA ALA A 80 16.86 -18.13 -11.25
C ALA A 80 17.56 -16.77 -11.35
N ARG A 81 16.79 -15.69 -11.56
CA ARG A 81 17.30 -14.34 -11.81
C ARG A 81 16.39 -13.25 -11.24
N ARG A 82 16.85 -12.01 -11.33
CA ARG A 82 16.07 -10.80 -11.06
C ARG A 82 16.13 -9.85 -12.25
N GLN A 83 14.96 -9.32 -12.59
CA GLN A 83 14.74 -8.44 -13.73
C GLN A 83 14.80 -6.98 -13.28
N TRP A 84 15.97 -6.52 -12.82
CA TRP A 84 16.14 -5.15 -12.28
C TRP A 84 15.84 -4.06 -13.30
N HIS A 85 16.08 -4.33 -14.59
CA HIS A 85 15.72 -3.43 -15.67
C HIS A 85 14.22 -3.04 -15.69
N LEU A 86 13.33 -3.82 -15.08
CA LEU A 86 11.89 -3.50 -15.01
C LEU A 86 11.58 -2.27 -14.16
N VAL A 87 12.37 -2.02 -13.11
CA VAL A 87 12.18 -0.87 -12.23
C VAL A 87 12.88 0.38 -12.78
N ASP A 88 13.97 0.20 -13.52
CA ASP A 88 14.72 1.28 -14.17
C ASP A 88 14.03 1.82 -15.42
N ASP A 89 13.09 1.06 -15.99
CA ASP A 89 12.37 1.45 -17.20
C ASP A 89 11.21 2.41 -16.90
N ASP A 90 11.35 3.65 -17.37
CA ASP A 90 10.36 4.71 -17.20
C ASP A 90 9.03 4.45 -17.91
N VAL A 91 8.98 3.58 -18.92
CA VAL A 91 7.72 3.25 -19.60
C VAL A 91 6.96 2.11 -18.92
N LEU A 92 7.45 1.59 -17.80
CA LEU A 92 6.80 0.53 -17.02
C LEU A 92 6.29 1.04 -15.66
N LYS A 93 5.21 0.41 -15.19
CA LYS A 93 4.53 0.76 -13.93
C LYS A 93 5.22 0.21 -12.67
N TYR A 94 6.24 -0.65 -12.80
CA TYR A 94 6.97 -1.19 -11.64
C TYR A 94 7.65 -0.10 -10.79
N LYS A 95 8.06 1.01 -11.43
CA LYS A 95 8.63 2.17 -10.76
C LYS A 95 7.70 2.78 -9.70
N TYR A 96 6.38 2.71 -9.90
CA TYR A 96 5.40 3.20 -8.94
C TYR A 96 5.38 2.39 -7.65
N LEU A 97 5.49 1.06 -7.76
CA LEU A 97 5.55 0.17 -6.60
C LEU A 97 6.87 0.35 -5.84
N ASN A 98 7.98 0.51 -6.57
CA ASN A 98 9.28 0.81 -5.98
C ASN A 98 9.32 2.16 -5.25
N ALA A 99 8.75 3.20 -5.86
CA ALA A 99 8.65 4.52 -5.25
C ALA A 99 7.82 4.48 -3.96
N TRP A 100 6.70 3.75 -3.96
CA TRP A 100 5.89 3.55 -2.77
C TRP A 100 6.67 2.83 -1.66
N ASP A 101 7.42 1.78 -2.01
CA ASP A 101 8.24 1.05 -1.04
C ASP A 101 9.29 1.95 -0.37
N SER A 102 10.00 2.74 -1.18
CA SER A 102 10.97 3.71 -0.69
C SER A 102 10.31 4.75 0.23
N ALA A 103 9.18 5.34 -0.19
CA ALA A 103 8.44 6.30 0.60
C ALA A 103 7.94 5.71 1.93
N MET A 104 7.43 4.48 1.92
CA MET A 104 6.98 3.77 3.12
C MET A 104 8.12 3.58 4.13
N ASN A 105 9.28 3.07 3.70
CA ASN A 105 10.43 2.83 4.56
C ASN A 105 11.05 4.16 5.09
N ASN A 106 11.13 5.19 4.24
CA ASN A 106 11.63 6.50 4.64
C ASN A 106 10.69 7.18 5.66
N THR A 107 9.38 7.01 5.48
CA THR A 107 8.38 7.55 6.42
C THR A 107 8.45 6.80 7.75
N GLU A 108 8.66 5.48 7.73
CA GLU A 108 8.90 4.72 8.96
C GLU A 108 10.19 5.17 9.65
N SER A 109 11.28 5.36 8.92
CA SER A 109 12.55 5.85 9.50
C SER A 109 12.41 7.21 10.18
N LYS A 110 11.46 8.04 9.72
CA LYS A 110 11.17 9.36 10.29
C LYS A 110 10.30 9.31 11.55
N TYR A 111 9.29 8.44 11.58
CA TYR A 111 8.28 8.40 12.65
C TYR A 111 8.41 7.20 13.61
N GLY A 112 9.15 6.17 13.23
CA GLY A 112 9.58 5.05 14.08
C GLY A 112 8.48 4.11 14.54
N TRP A 113 7.42 3.88 13.74
CA TRP A 113 6.28 3.09 14.22
C TRP A 113 6.60 1.60 14.43
N LEU A 114 7.61 1.02 13.79
CA LEU A 114 7.98 -0.38 14.07
C LEU A 114 8.56 -0.51 15.49
N SER A 115 9.26 0.51 15.96
CA SER A 115 9.84 0.57 17.31
C SER A 115 8.88 1.05 18.40
N SER A 116 7.65 1.45 18.03
CA SER A 116 6.66 1.94 18.99
C SER A 116 5.83 0.81 19.60
N ASP A 117 5.10 1.15 20.66
CA ASP A 117 4.06 0.29 21.22
C ASP A 117 3.04 -0.16 20.14
N PRO A 118 2.35 -1.29 20.36
CA PRO A 118 1.34 -1.81 19.46
C PRO A 118 0.26 -0.78 19.11
N ALA A 119 -0.22 -0.84 17.88
CA ALA A 119 -1.28 0.05 17.41
C ALA A 119 -2.58 -0.15 18.19
N TYR A 120 -3.35 0.94 18.33
CA TYR A 120 -4.73 0.85 18.75
C TYR A 120 -5.65 0.96 17.55
N VAL A 121 -6.44 -0.08 17.31
CA VAL A 121 -7.41 -0.13 16.20
C VAL A 121 -8.72 0.53 16.59
N SER A 122 -8.97 1.73 16.06
CA SER A 122 -10.19 2.50 16.31
C SER A 122 -11.33 2.11 15.38
N MET A 123 -11.05 1.55 14.20
CA MET A 123 -12.08 1.15 13.23
C MET A 123 -11.71 -0.15 12.51
N LYS A 124 -12.70 -1.05 12.40
CA LYS A 124 -12.68 -2.27 11.57
C LYS A 124 -14.07 -2.53 10.99
N HIS A 125 -14.46 -1.66 10.07
CA HIS A 125 -15.83 -1.62 9.57
C HIS A 125 -16.02 -2.61 8.42
N GLU A 126 -16.65 -3.75 8.69
CA GLU A 126 -16.83 -4.82 7.71
C GLU A 126 -17.66 -4.40 6.49
N GLY A 127 -18.70 -3.57 6.64
CA GLY A 127 -19.53 -3.12 5.52
C GLY A 127 -18.74 -2.25 4.52
N ASP A 128 -18.34 -1.08 5.02
CA ASP A 128 -17.54 -0.09 4.31
C ASP A 128 -16.10 -0.51 3.97
N LYS A 129 -15.60 -1.63 4.53
CA LYS A 129 -14.23 -2.14 4.35
C LYS A 129 -13.16 -1.13 4.77
N ILE A 130 -13.42 -0.39 5.85
CA ILE A 130 -12.49 0.60 6.41
C ILE A 130 -11.75 0.02 7.61
N ILE A 131 -10.43 0.20 7.62
CA ILE A 131 -9.59 -0.07 8.79
C ILE A 131 -8.89 1.24 9.16
N ALA A 132 -8.96 1.62 10.43
CA ALA A 132 -8.22 2.76 10.94
C ALA A 132 -7.62 2.46 12.32
N PHE A 133 -6.41 2.95 12.55
CA PHE A 133 -5.68 2.74 13.80
C PHE A 133 -4.65 3.83 14.04
N GLU A 134 -4.24 3.98 15.28
CA GLU A 134 -3.20 4.90 15.72
C GLU A 134 -1.96 4.12 16.15
N ARG A 135 -0.78 4.54 15.68
CA ARG A 135 0.52 3.98 16.08
C ARG A 135 1.60 5.06 15.99
N ALA A 136 2.48 5.15 16.99
CA ALA A 136 3.54 6.17 17.06
C ALA A 136 3.06 7.62 16.85
N GLY A 137 1.87 7.97 17.36
CA GLY A 137 1.29 9.31 17.18
C GLY A 137 0.78 9.61 15.77
N LEU A 138 0.82 8.63 14.86
CA LEU A 138 0.25 8.73 13.51
C LEU A 138 -1.13 8.08 13.46
N LEU A 139 -1.99 8.61 12.59
CA LEU A 139 -3.26 8.01 12.20
C LEU A 139 -3.11 7.31 10.85
N PHE A 140 -3.42 6.02 10.80
CA PHE A 140 -3.44 5.22 9.59
C PHE A 140 -4.88 4.92 9.19
N ILE A 141 -5.22 5.12 7.92
CA ILE A 141 -6.57 4.89 7.39
C ILE A 141 -6.47 4.12 6.07
N PHE A 142 -7.18 3.01 5.99
CA PHE A 142 -7.21 2.13 4.82
C PHE A 142 -8.65 1.99 4.33
N ASN A 143 -8.87 2.28 3.05
CA ASN A 143 -10.10 1.95 2.35
C ASN A 143 -9.88 0.71 1.45
N PHE A 144 -10.37 -0.44 1.90
CA PHE A 144 -10.36 -1.69 1.13
C PHE A 144 -11.66 -1.92 0.35
N HIS A 145 -12.52 -0.91 0.25
CA HIS A 145 -13.71 -1.02 -0.58
C HIS A 145 -13.34 -0.92 -2.07
N PRO A 146 -13.79 -1.85 -2.93
CA PRO A 146 -13.44 -1.81 -4.35
C PRO A 146 -13.92 -0.55 -5.07
N VAL A 147 -15.14 -0.09 -4.80
CA VAL A 147 -15.77 1.00 -5.58
C VAL A 147 -16.32 2.18 -4.79
N LYS A 148 -16.43 2.09 -3.46
CA LYS A 148 -17.07 3.15 -2.67
C LYS A 148 -16.00 4.10 -2.15
N SER A 149 -16.21 5.37 -2.46
CA SER A 149 -15.49 6.49 -1.88
C SER A 149 -16.39 7.20 -0.86
N PHE A 150 -15.79 7.82 0.15
CA PHE A 150 -16.48 8.48 1.26
C PHE A 150 -15.94 9.91 1.38
N ALA A 151 -16.82 10.92 1.42
CA ALA A 151 -16.40 12.32 1.49
C ALA A 151 -16.16 12.80 2.93
N ASP A 152 -17.04 12.43 3.87
CA ASP A 152 -17.04 12.97 5.23
C ASP A 152 -16.90 11.86 6.28
N TYR A 153 -16.00 10.91 6.05
CA TYR A 153 -15.86 9.73 6.91
C TYR A 153 -15.25 10.11 8.25
N ARG A 154 -15.93 9.78 9.35
CA ARG A 154 -15.45 10.08 10.71
C ARG A 154 -14.51 8.99 11.18
N ILE A 155 -13.33 9.39 11.64
CA ILE A 155 -12.34 8.51 12.25
C ILE A 155 -12.09 8.98 13.69
N GLY A 156 -12.24 8.08 14.65
CA GLY A 156 -11.96 8.37 16.05
C GLY A 156 -10.46 8.51 16.28
N ILE A 157 -10.05 9.52 17.05
CA ILE A 157 -8.66 9.83 17.36
C ILE A 157 -8.47 10.25 18.81
N TRP A 158 -7.36 9.85 19.43
CA TRP A 158 -7.12 10.10 20.84
C TRP A 158 -6.68 11.53 21.12
N GLU A 159 -5.64 12.00 20.44
CA GLU A 159 -5.07 13.33 20.64
C GLU A 159 -5.78 14.38 19.77
N ALA A 160 -6.22 15.46 20.39
CA ALA A 160 -6.79 16.59 19.68
C ALA A 160 -5.68 17.41 19.00
N GLY A 161 -5.99 18.01 17.85
CA GLY A 161 -5.05 18.87 17.14
C GLY A 161 -5.38 19.04 15.67
N GLU A 162 -4.34 19.41 14.94
CA GLU A 162 -4.35 19.60 13.49
C GLU A 162 -3.44 18.56 12.85
N TYR A 163 -4.01 17.79 11.93
CA TYR A 163 -3.34 16.68 11.25
C TYR A 163 -3.12 17.04 9.78
N HIS A 164 -2.02 16.55 9.22
CA HIS A 164 -1.68 16.68 7.82
C HIS A 164 -1.29 15.32 7.24
N ILE A 165 -1.41 15.17 5.93
CA ILE A 165 -1.09 13.93 5.24
C ILE A 165 0.43 13.83 5.08
N VAL A 166 1.02 12.81 5.70
CA VAL A 166 2.46 12.53 5.61
C VAL A 166 2.81 11.51 4.53
N LEU A 167 1.86 10.65 4.16
CA LEU A 167 2.02 9.63 3.12
C LEU A 167 0.64 9.29 2.52
N CYS A 168 0.54 9.28 1.18
CA CYS A 168 -0.71 9.04 0.45
C CYS A 168 -0.47 8.07 -0.70
N SER A 169 -1.12 6.89 -0.67
CA SER A 169 -0.96 5.90 -1.74
C SER A 169 -1.60 6.33 -3.07
N ASP A 170 -2.47 7.35 -3.06
CA ASP A 170 -3.12 7.89 -4.27
C ASP A 170 -2.26 8.94 -5.00
N ASP A 171 -1.08 9.30 -4.48
CA ASP A 171 -0.19 10.24 -5.16
C ASP A 171 0.27 9.71 -6.53
N LYS A 172 0.44 10.62 -7.49
CA LYS A 172 0.80 10.30 -8.88
C LYS A 172 2.14 9.55 -9.00
N GLU A 173 3.10 9.88 -8.14
CA GLU A 173 4.41 9.22 -8.08
C GLU A 173 4.33 7.74 -7.69
N PHE A 174 3.22 7.32 -7.07
CA PHE A 174 2.94 5.93 -6.72
C PHE A 174 1.91 5.30 -7.66
N GLY A 175 1.61 5.93 -8.81
CA GLY A 175 0.64 5.44 -9.78
C GLY A 175 -0.81 5.52 -9.29
N GLY A 176 -1.11 6.45 -8.37
CA GLY A 176 -2.48 6.79 -7.99
C GLY A 176 -3.08 7.91 -8.85
N TYR A 177 -4.33 8.27 -8.55
CA TYR A 177 -5.09 9.25 -9.35
C TYR A 177 -4.94 10.70 -8.87
N ASN A 178 -4.17 10.94 -7.81
CA ASN A 178 -3.89 12.25 -7.23
C ASN A 178 -5.16 13.04 -6.87
N ARG A 179 -6.11 12.36 -6.22
CA ARG A 179 -7.44 12.91 -5.88
C ARG A 179 -7.49 13.63 -4.54
N ILE A 180 -6.47 13.45 -3.71
CA ILE A 180 -6.42 14.01 -2.35
C ILE A 180 -5.59 15.28 -2.35
N ASP A 181 -6.20 16.38 -1.90
CA ASP A 181 -5.49 17.65 -1.70
C ASP A 181 -4.72 17.64 -0.37
N LYS A 182 -3.39 17.59 -0.47
CA LYS A 182 -2.48 17.54 0.70
C LYS A 182 -2.28 18.91 1.37
N SER A 183 -2.83 20.00 0.83
CA SER A 183 -2.81 21.32 1.47
C SER A 183 -3.89 21.48 2.55
N ILE A 184 -4.86 20.56 2.59
CA ILE A 184 -5.94 20.58 3.57
C ILE A 184 -5.41 20.11 4.93
N ASN A 185 -5.68 20.92 5.94
CA ASN A 185 -5.43 20.57 7.33
C ASN A 185 -6.68 19.94 7.95
N PHE A 186 -6.50 18.83 8.64
CA PHE A 186 -7.56 18.05 9.26
C PHE A 186 -7.64 18.39 10.75
N VAL A 187 -8.63 19.18 11.13
CA VAL A 187 -8.83 19.61 12.52
C VAL A 187 -9.74 18.63 13.25
N THR A 188 -9.33 18.21 14.45
CA THR A 188 -10.15 17.32 15.27
C THR A 188 -11.30 18.03 15.96
N VAL A 189 -12.45 17.35 16.07
CA VAL A 189 -13.60 17.79 16.84
C VAL A 189 -13.61 17.09 18.20
N PRO A 190 -13.75 17.82 19.33
CA PRO A 190 -13.70 17.26 20.69
C PRO A 190 -15.01 16.59 21.10
N GLU A 191 -15.38 15.55 20.34
CA GLU A 191 -16.55 14.71 20.58
C GLU A 191 -16.12 13.24 20.48
N GLY A 192 -16.56 12.44 21.45
CA GLY A 192 -16.16 11.03 21.53
C GLY A 192 -16.73 10.20 20.38
N TYR A 193 -15.88 9.43 19.71
CA TYR A 193 -16.27 8.58 18.58
C TYR A 193 -15.44 7.30 18.54
N SER A 194 -16.06 6.15 18.28
CA SER A 194 -15.41 4.81 18.21
C SER A 194 -14.43 4.51 19.36
N GLY A 195 -14.80 4.87 20.59
CA GLY A 195 -13.97 4.65 21.78
C GLY A 195 -12.76 5.59 21.90
N ARG A 196 -12.74 6.68 21.14
CA ARG A 196 -11.74 7.76 21.22
C ARG A 196 -12.34 9.06 21.73
N ARG A 197 -11.48 9.99 22.16
CA ARG A 197 -11.89 11.27 22.77
C ARG A 197 -12.36 12.31 21.76
N ASN A 198 -11.84 12.23 20.53
CA ASN A 198 -12.10 13.16 19.45
C ASN A 198 -12.42 12.38 18.17
N TYR A 199 -12.89 13.09 17.14
CA TYR A 199 -12.91 12.55 15.77
C TYR A 199 -12.33 13.55 14.77
N VAL A 200 -11.93 13.04 13.62
CA VAL A 200 -11.54 13.81 12.44
C VAL A 200 -12.36 13.34 11.23
N GLN A 201 -12.70 14.24 10.32
CA GLN A 201 -13.39 13.91 9.08
C GLN A 201 -12.42 13.86 7.92
N VAL A 202 -12.48 12.80 7.12
CA VAL A 202 -11.56 12.56 6.02
C VAL A 202 -12.31 12.13 4.76
N ILE A 203 -11.75 12.51 3.60
CA ILE A 203 -12.16 11.99 2.31
C ILE A 203 -11.34 10.72 2.03
N LEU A 204 -12.02 9.61 1.76
CA LEU A 204 -11.43 8.31 1.47
C LEU A 204 -11.87 7.82 0.10
N PHE A 205 -10.96 7.79 -0.87
CA PHE A 205 -11.25 7.25 -2.19
C PHE A 205 -11.11 5.73 -2.23
N SER A 206 -11.91 5.08 -3.09
CA SER A 206 -11.68 3.69 -3.47
C SER A 206 -10.41 3.55 -4.30
N TYR A 207 -9.87 2.33 -4.30
CA TYR A 207 -8.70 2.00 -5.11
C TYR A 207 -9.02 1.72 -6.59
N LEU A 208 -10.31 1.72 -6.97
CA LEU A 208 -10.79 1.83 -8.35
C LEU A 208 -11.46 3.19 -8.56
#